data_AF-A0A7S4JYQ7-F1
#
_entry.id   AF-A0A7S4JYQ7-F1
#
_cell.length_a   1.000
_cell.length_b   1.000
_cell.length_c   1.000
_cell.angle_alpha   90.00
_cell.angle_beta   90.00
_cell.angle_gamma   90.00
#
_symmetry.space_group_name_H-M   'P 1'
#
loop_
_entity.id
_entity.type
_entity.pdbx_description
1 polymer ?
#
loop_
_entity_poly.entity_id
_entity_poly.type
_entity_poly.pdbx_seq_one_letter_code
_entity_poly.pdbx_strand_id
1 'polypeptide(L)'
;SSDSPSSSSSSNSRSSSRHPLSHANSVPHISSAAASSHQSLSSSTPPLPCADIIFGEVDAEQRPPIKAATVDKLVEHLLSDYCYPTYRSCFLTVFRAFISPPQLLDLLKSHLKKIEKKDTARLISVMKAWIEGHPQDFLHNPSTLSAAQNLIQELNKVMPVGAERLQKSLDKILEKGGEG
;
A
#
# COMPACT_ATOMS: atom_id res chain seq x y z
N SER A 1 -43.36 -23.48 -32.78
CA SER A 1 -42.61 -23.38 -34.04
C SER A 1 -41.30 -22.70 -33.73
N SER A 2 -40.20 -23.48 -33.60
CA SER A 2 -39.15 -23.63 -34.64
C SER A 2 -38.30 -22.36 -34.70
N ASP A 3 -37.00 -22.30 -34.45
CA ASP A 3 -35.91 -23.25 -34.66
C ASP A 3 -34.70 -22.86 -33.76
N SER A 4 -33.91 -23.85 -33.33
CA SER A 4 -32.48 -23.71 -33.01
C SER A 4 -31.69 -24.11 -34.29
N PRO A 5 -30.37 -24.37 -34.30
CA PRO A 5 -29.20 -23.87 -33.57
C PRO A 5 -28.11 -23.36 -34.56
N SER A 6 -26.96 -22.89 -34.08
CA SER A 6 -25.70 -22.98 -34.86
C SER A 6 -24.48 -22.99 -33.95
N SER A 7 -23.86 -24.16 -33.90
CA SER A 7 -22.58 -24.48 -33.30
C SER A 7 -21.43 -24.07 -34.23
N SER A 8 -20.27 -23.65 -33.69
CA SER A 8 -18.99 -23.86 -34.36
C SER A 8 -17.85 -23.95 -33.34
N SER A 9 -17.38 -25.18 -33.19
CA SER A 9 -16.12 -25.60 -32.60
C SER A 9 -14.92 -25.23 -33.49
N SER A 10 -13.77 -24.93 -32.89
CA SER A 10 -12.45 -25.28 -33.47
C SER A 10 -11.36 -25.32 -32.40
N SER A 11 -10.77 -26.50 -32.34
CA SER A 11 -9.65 -27.00 -31.56
C SER A 11 -8.30 -26.65 -32.21
N ASN A 12 -7.22 -27.12 -31.55
CA ASN A 12 -5.83 -27.33 -32.02
C ASN A 12 -4.87 -26.12 -31.86
N SER A 13 -3.61 -26.24 -31.46
CA SER A 13 -2.72 -27.41 -31.30
C SER A 13 -1.53 -27.11 -30.39
N ARG A 14 -1.02 -28.19 -29.80
CA ARG A 14 0.26 -28.36 -29.10
C ARG A 14 1.48 -27.83 -29.89
N SER A 15 2.54 -27.44 -29.18
CA SER A 15 3.91 -27.86 -29.50
C SER A 15 4.85 -27.74 -28.31
N SER A 16 5.42 -28.88 -27.96
CA SER A 16 6.53 -29.09 -27.03
C SER A 16 7.86 -28.68 -27.67
N SER A 17 8.84 -28.27 -26.88
CA SER A 17 10.25 -28.63 -27.14
C SER A 17 11.10 -28.57 -25.88
N ARG A 18 11.95 -29.60 -25.76
CA ARG A 18 12.80 -29.98 -24.63
C ARG A 18 14.21 -29.39 -24.77
N HIS A 19 14.88 -29.27 -23.62
CA HIS A 19 16.32 -29.22 -23.27
C HIS A 19 17.38 -29.56 -24.34
N PRO A 20 18.65 -29.10 -24.17
CA PRO A 20 19.63 -29.86 -23.37
C PRO A 20 20.61 -29.05 -22.49
N LEU A 21 21.18 -29.79 -21.52
CA LEU A 21 22.29 -29.48 -20.60
C LEU A 21 23.67 -29.44 -21.29
N SER A 22 24.61 -28.67 -20.74
CA SER A 22 26.06 -28.97 -20.68
C SER A 22 26.69 -28.09 -19.58
N HIS A 23 27.11 -28.65 -18.43
CA HIS A 23 28.43 -29.21 -18.08
C HIS A 23 29.63 -28.26 -18.33
N ALA A 24 30.25 -27.76 -17.24
CA ALA A 24 31.68 -27.94 -16.97
C ALA A 24 32.12 -27.34 -15.61
N ASN A 25 32.93 -28.12 -14.91
CA ASN A 25 33.59 -27.90 -13.63
C ASN A 25 34.53 -26.68 -13.57
N SER A 26 34.70 -26.11 -12.37
CA SER A 26 36.04 -25.87 -11.80
C SER A 26 35.98 -25.56 -10.30
N VAL A 27 36.58 -26.45 -9.51
CA VAL A 27 37.06 -26.22 -8.14
C VAL A 27 38.58 -26.29 -8.21
N PRO A 28 39.31 -25.44 -7.48
CA PRO A 28 40.24 -26.02 -6.50
C PRO A 28 40.21 -25.34 -5.12
N HIS A 29 40.51 -26.19 -4.12
CA HIS A 29 41.16 -25.93 -2.82
C HIS A 29 42.01 -24.63 -2.77
N ILE A 30 42.24 -23.97 -1.62
CA ILE A 30 43.05 -24.43 -0.48
C ILE A 30 42.90 -23.51 0.77
N SER A 31 42.95 -24.14 1.96
CA SER A 31 43.51 -23.68 3.27
C SER A 31 42.88 -22.47 4.00
N SER A 32 42.26 -22.60 5.18
CA SER A 32 42.70 -23.08 6.52
C SER A 32 43.25 -21.99 7.44
N ALA A 33 42.63 -21.93 8.62
CA ALA A 33 43.09 -21.44 9.93
C ALA A 33 43.23 -19.92 10.17
N ALA A 34 42.36 -19.38 11.03
CA ALA A 34 42.76 -18.98 12.39
C ALA A 34 41.52 -18.59 13.22
N ALA A 35 41.45 -19.17 14.42
CA ALA A 35 40.48 -18.89 15.45
C ALA A 35 40.67 -17.49 16.05
N SER A 36 39.56 -16.80 16.32
CA SER A 36 39.50 -15.79 17.39
C SER A 36 38.10 -15.80 17.98
N SER A 37 38.01 -16.42 19.15
CA SER A 37 36.84 -16.48 20.00
C SER A 37 36.55 -15.11 20.60
N HIS A 38 35.45 -14.48 20.19
CA HIS A 38 34.75 -13.50 21.00
C HIS A 38 33.32 -13.99 21.18
N GLN A 39 33.06 -14.56 22.37
CA GLN A 39 31.71 -14.84 22.87
C GLN A 39 30.96 -13.52 22.94
N SER A 40 30.14 -13.26 21.94
CA SER A 40 29.07 -12.28 22.03
C SER A 40 27.86 -13.05 22.55
N LEU A 41 27.40 -12.71 23.76
CA LEU A 41 26.15 -13.22 24.31
C LEU A 41 25.01 -12.82 23.36
N SER A 42 24.67 -13.70 22.42
CA SER A 42 23.42 -13.64 21.69
C SER A 42 22.32 -13.95 22.70
N SER A 43 21.70 -12.91 23.24
CA SER A 43 20.41 -12.97 23.90
C SER A 43 19.42 -13.60 22.92
N SER A 44 19.28 -14.93 23.01
CA SER A 44 18.28 -15.72 22.31
C SER A 44 16.93 -15.45 22.95
N THR A 45 16.45 -14.21 22.79
CA THR A 45 15.03 -13.92 22.93
C THR A 45 14.36 -14.55 21.72
N PRO A 46 13.45 -15.53 21.86
CA PRO A 46 12.68 -16.01 20.73
C PRO A 46 11.97 -14.79 20.11
N PRO A 47 11.95 -14.62 18.78
CA PRO A 47 11.17 -13.56 18.17
C PRO A 47 9.73 -13.75 18.64
N LEU A 48 9.27 -12.86 19.51
CA LEU A 48 7.85 -12.74 19.81
C LEU A 48 7.15 -12.68 18.46
N PRO A 49 5.97 -13.31 18.29
CA PRO A 49 5.18 -13.07 17.11
C PRO A 49 5.05 -11.55 17.02
N CYS A 50 5.67 -10.96 15.99
CA CYS A 50 5.63 -9.52 15.75
C CYS A 50 4.16 -9.20 15.52
N ALA A 51 3.42 -8.92 16.60
CA ALA A 51 2.05 -8.50 16.50
C ALA A 51 2.10 -7.22 15.68
N ASP A 52 1.53 -7.26 14.48
CA ASP A 52 1.61 -6.13 13.54
C ASP A 52 0.92 -4.87 14.10
N ILE A 53 0.18 -5.01 15.20
CA ILE A 53 -0.45 -3.93 15.96
C ILE A 53 -0.42 -4.25 17.46
N ILE A 54 0.00 -3.27 18.26
CA ILE A 54 0.05 -3.29 19.72
C ILE A 54 -0.89 -2.20 20.21
N PHE A 55 -1.91 -2.60 20.95
CA PHE A 55 -2.86 -1.67 21.56
C PHE A 55 -2.48 -1.36 23.03
N GLY A 56 -2.84 -0.17 23.47
CA GLY A 56 -2.68 0.30 24.84
C GLY A 56 -3.85 -0.08 25.74
N GLU A 57 -3.76 0.39 26.98
CA GLU A 57 -4.87 0.25 27.93
C GLU A 57 -6.06 1.08 27.48
N VAL A 58 -7.24 0.52 27.69
CA VAL A 58 -8.51 1.10 27.31
C VAL A 58 -8.68 2.46 28.00
N ASP A 59 -8.92 3.50 27.22
CA ASP A 59 -9.18 4.84 27.74
C ASP A 59 -10.61 4.99 28.31
N ALA A 60 -10.93 6.18 28.79
CA ALA A 60 -12.27 6.53 29.30
C ALA A 60 -13.39 6.33 28.24
N GLU A 61 -13.03 6.25 26.96
CA GLU A 61 -13.94 6.08 25.82
C GLU A 61 -14.12 4.59 25.45
N GLN A 62 -13.61 3.69 26.30
CA GLN A 62 -13.63 2.25 26.13
C GLN A 62 -12.90 1.77 24.87
N ARG A 63 -11.87 2.50 24.41
CA ARG A 63 -11.13 2.15 23.20
C ARG A 63 -9.64 2.04 23.49
N PRO A 64 -8.99 0.94 23.10
CA PRO A 64 -7.57 0.79 23.34
C PRO A 64 -6.79 1.56 22.25
N PRO A 65 -5.95 2.55 22.61
CA PRO A 65 -5.20 3.36 21.65
C PRO A 65 -4.11 2.51 20.97
N ILE A 66 -3.76 2.83 19.72
CA ILE A 66 -2.64 2.14 19.05
C ILE A 66 -1.32 2.66 19.62
N LYS A 67 -0.54 1.78 20.27
CA LYS A 67 0.80 2.10 20.80
C LYS A 67 1.89 1.95 19.74
N ALA A 68 1.81 0.89 18.94
CA ALA A 68 2.73 0.64 17.85
C ALA A 68 2.04 -0.24 16.79
N ALA A 69 2.38 -0.06 15.53
CA ALA A 69 1.92 -0.92 14.45
C ALA A 69 2.86 -0.80 13.25
N THR A 70 2.81 -1.79 12.35
CA THR A 70 3.41 -1.66 11.03
C THR A 70 2.64 -0.61 10.21
N VAL A 71 3.29 0.00 9.22
CA VAL A 71 2.63 1.01 8.37
C VAL A 71 1.41 0.42 7.65
N ASP A 72 1.51 -0.83 7.19
CA ASP A 72 0.40 -1.59 6.61
C ASP A 72 -0.80 -1.65 7.56
N LYS A 73 -0.59 -1.97 8.85
CA LYS A 73 -1.67 -2.01 9.83
C LYS A 73 -2.22 -0.65 10.20
N LEU A 74 -1.39 0.39 10.21
CA LEU A 74 -1.87 1.75 10.40
C LEU A 74 -2.80 2.19 9.26
N VAL A 75 -2.49 1.80 8.02
CA VAL A 75 -3.33 2.10 6.86
C VAL A 75 -4.56 1.20 6.77
N GLU A 76 -4.44 -0.07 7.14
CA GLU A 76 -5.59 -0.96 7.30
C GLU A 76 -6.59 -0.37 8.32
N HIS A 77 -6.07 0.11 9.46
CA HIS A 77 -6.88 0.78 10.47
C HIS A 77 -7.47 2.11 9.96
N LEU A 78 -6.71 2.88 9.18
CA LEU A 78 -7.17 4.14 8.55
C LEU A 78 -8.36 3.92 7.61
N LEU A 79 -8.43 2.76 6.96
CA LEU A 79 -9.50 2.39 6.02
C LEU A 79 -10.61 1.55 6.67
N SER A 80 -10.49 1.23 7.96
CA SER A 80 -11.43 0.39 8.69
C SER A 80 -12.78 1.08 8.95
N ASP A 81 -13.82 0.25 9.16
CA ASP A 81 -15.15 0.68 9.63
C ASP A 81 -15.09 1.46 10.95
N TYR A 82 -14.05 1.25 11.75
CA TYR A 82 -13.86 1.84 13.07
C TYR A 82 -12.85 3.00 13.11
N CYS A 83 -12.40 3.50 11.95
CA CYS A 83 -11.46 4.63 11.92
C CYS A 83 -12.11 5.92 12.43
N TYR A 84 -11.59 6.45 13.52
CA TYR A 84 -12.05 7.73 14.08
C TYR A 84 -11.54 8.93 13.26
N PRO A 85 -12.32 10.03 13.16
CA PRO A 85 -11.86 11.27 12.55
C PRO A 85 -10.53 11.76 13.15
N THR A 86 -10.38 11.65 14.47
CA THR A 86 -9.16 12.04 15.20
C THR A 86 -7.95 11.20 14.78
N TYR A 87 -8.12 9.88 14.59
CA TYR A 87 -7.04 9.02 14.12
C TYR A 87 -6.60 9.44 12.71
N ARG A 88 -7.54 9.68 11.79
CA ARG A 88 -7.23 10.16 10.43
C ARG A 88 -6.45 11.48 10.46
N SER A 89 -6.92 12.47 11.21
CA SER A 89 -6.23 13.77 11.32
C SER A 89 -4.84 13.63 11.95
N CYS A 90 -4.70 12.80 12.99
CA CYS A 90 -3.41 12.52 13.60
C CYS A 90 -2.46 11.84 12.61
N PHE A 91 -2.92 10.77 11.97
CA PHE A 91 -2.15 10.03 10.96
C PHE A 91 -1.67 10.93 9.82
N LEU A 92 -2.56 11.72 9.20
CA LEU A 92 -2.22 12.63 8.10
C LEU A 92 -1.24 13.75 8.53
N THR A 93 -1.21 14.07 9.84
CA THR A 93 -0.25 15.01 10.41
C THR A 93 1.14 14.38 10.55
N VAL A 94 1.22 13.15 11.06
CA VAL A 94 2.51 12.57 11.52
C VAL A 94 3.12 11.51 10.61
N PHE A 95 2.40 11.02 9.58
CA PHE A 95 2.88 9.88 8.79
C PHE A 95 4.25 10.11 8.13
N ARG A 96 4.58 11.36 7.82
CA ARG A 96 5.87 11.74 7.20
C ARG A 96 7.08 11.34 8.04
N ALA A 97 6.91 11.11 9.34
CA ALA A 97 7.96 10.62 10.22
C ALA A 97 8.36 9.16 9.95
N PHE A 98 7.50 8.37 9.29
CA PHE A 98 7.71 6.93 9.10
C PHE A 98 7.38 6.40 7.69
N ILE A 99 6.73 7.18 6.83
CA ILE A 99 6.52 6.83 5.42
C ILE A 99 6.47 8.10 4.55
N SER A 100 7.08 8.03 3.36
CA SER A 100 7.02 9.17 2.43
C SER A 100 5.65 9.28 1.75
N PRO A 101 5.21 10.50 1.35
CA PRO A 101 3.96 10.69 0.62
C PRO A 101 3.75 9.76 -0.61
N PRO A 102 4.70 9.61 -1.55
CA PRO A 102 4.51 8.69 -2.68
C PRO A 102 4.38 7.23 -2.24
N GLN A 103 5.15 6.79 -1.24
CA GLN A 103 5.03 5.42 -0.70
C GLN A 103 3.67 5.18 -0.05
N LEU A 104 3.12 6.16 0.67
CA LEU A 104 1.79 6.04 1.26
C LEU A 104 0.71 5.93 0.16
N LEU A 105 0.84 6.68 -0.94
CA LEU A 105 -0.07 6.58 -2.08
C LEU A 105 -0.01 5.20 -2.75
N ASP A 106 1.18 4.63 -2.90
CA ASP A 106 1.34 3.27 -3.40
C ASP A 106 0.73 2.22 -2.46
N LEU A 107 0.84 2.43 -1.15
CA LEU A 107 0.20 1.57 -0.16
C LEU A 107 -1.33 1.63 -0.25
N LEU A 108 -1.89 2.84 -0.31
CA LEU A 108 -3.32 3.08 -0.49
C LEU A 108 -3.84 2.43 -1.79
N LYS A 109 -3.06 2.51 -2.88
CA LYS A 109 -3.33 1.84 -4.16
C LYS A 109 -3.31 0.32 -4.03
N SER A 110 -2.37 -0.24 -3.26
CA SER A 110 -2.31 -1.67 -2.96
C SER A 110 -3.55 -2.12 -2.19
N HIS A 111 -4.00 -1.34 -1.20
CA HIS A 111 -5.24 -1.61 -0.46
C HIS A 111 -6.46 -1.51 -1.35
N LEU A 112 -6.55 -0.54 -2.28
CA LEU A 112 -7.68 -0.45 -3.23
C LEU A 112 -7.95 -1.77 -3.98
N LYS A 113 -6.90 -2.53 -4.32
CA LYS A 113 -7.02 -3.82 -5.01
C LYS A 113 -7.58 -4.94 -4.13
N LYS A 114 -7.52 -4.78 -2.80
CA LYS A 114 -7.90 -5.78 -1.80
C LYS A 114 -9.23 -5.47 -1.11
N ILE A 115 -9.66 -4.21 -1.11
CA ILE A 115 -10.80 -3.74 -0.33
C ILE A 115 -12.14 -3.86 -1.06
N GLU A 116 -13.23 -3.90 -0.29
CA GLU A 116 -14.59 -3.88 -0.84
C GLU A 116 -15.00 -2.47 -1.32
N LYS A 117 -16.11 -2.39 -2.07
CA LYS A 117 -16.64 -1.10 -2.56
C LYS A 117 -16.90 -0.09 -1.43
N LYS A 118 -17.35 -0.56 -0.26
CA LYS A 118 -17.63 0.30 0.91
C LYS A 118 -16.37 1.00 1.43
N ASP A 119 -15.24 0.30 1.43
CA ASP A 119 -13.96 0.82 1.92
C ASP A 119 -13.34 1.80 0.91
N THR A 120 -13.72 1.68 -0.36
CA THR A 120 -13.30 2.63 -1.41
C THR A 120 -13.79 4.04 -1.10
N ALA A 121 -14.99 4.21 -0.51
CA ALA A 121 -15.51 5.53 -0.12
C ALA A 121 -14.67 6.16 1.01
N ARG A 122 -14.10 5.33 1.89
CA ARG A 122 -13.18 5.81 2.94
C ARG A 122 -11.84 6.21 2.39
N LEU A 123 -11.29 5.42 1.47
CA LEU A 123 -10.07 5.79 0.76
C LEU A 123 -10.23 7.16 0.10
N ILE A 124 -11.36 7.42 -0.53
CA ILE A 124 -11.68 8.75 -1.08
C ILE A 124 -11.74 9.81 0.00
N SER A 125 -12.40 9.54 1.13
CA SER A 125 -12.51 10.49 2.23
C SER A 125 -11.13 10.84 2.84
N VAL A 126 -10.25 9.85 2.95
CA VAL A 126 -8.85 10.02 3.40
C VAL A 126 -8.06 10.84 2.40
N MET A 127 -8.12 10.50 1.12
CA MET A 127 -7.45 11.25 0.04
C MET A 127 -7.90 12.70 -0.01
N LYS A 128 -9.21 12.95 0.08
CA LYS A 128 -9.76 14.31 0.10
C LYS A 128 -9.25 15.10 1.30
N ALA A 129 -9.30 14.51 2.50
CA ALA A 129 -8.79 15.15 3.72
C ALA A 129 -7.29 15.46 3.62
N TRP A 130 -6.51 14.58 2.97
CA TRP A 130 -5.09 14.80 2.76
C TRP A 130 -4.83 15.94 1.78
N ILE A 131 -5.47 15.93 0.61
CA ILE A 131 -5.34 16.99 -0.41
C ILE A 131 -5.72 18.35 0.16
N GLU A 132 -6.83 18.43 0.90
CA GLU A 132 -7.33 19.70 1.43
C GLU A 132 -6.59 20.17 2.68
N GLY A 133 -6.14 19.25 3.54
CA GLY A 133 -5.48 19.57 4.81
C GLY A 133 -3.96 19.74 4.70
N HIS A 134 -3.33 19.14 3.69
CA HIS A 134 -1.87 19.18 3.50
C HIS A 134 -1.47 19.36 2.03
N PRO A 135 -1.91 20.45 1.36
CA PRO A 135 -1.67 20.66 -0.08
C PRO A 135 -0.18 20.71 -0.46
N GLN A 136 0.70 21.11 0.47
CA GLN A 136 2.15 21.19 0.26
C GLN A 136 2.81 19.88 -0.19
N ASP A 137 2.24 18.73 0.19
CA ASP A 137 2.77 17.42 -0.22
C ASP A 137 2.64 17.19 -1.73
N PHE A 138 1.62 17.80 -2.33
CA PHE A 138 1.30 17.68 -3.75
C PHE A 138 1.92 18.81 -4.57
N LEU A 139 2.01 20.02 -4.00
CA LEU A 139 2.56 21.19 -4.68
C LEU A 139 4.08 21.12 -4.84
N HIS A 140 4.80 20.69 -3.81
CA HIS A 140 6.27 20.73 -3.80
C HIS A 140 6.92 19.44 -4.32
N ASN A 141 6.15 18.37 -4.50
CA ASN A 141 6.69 17.07 -4.87
C ASN A 141 5.96 16.48 -6.10
N PRO A 142 6.59 16.54 -7.29
CA PRO A 142 5.98 16.01 -8.51
C PRO A 142 5.78 14.49 -8.46
N SER A 143 6.59 13.76 -7.68
CA SER A 143 6.43 12.31 -7.51
C SER A 143 5.16 11.99 -6.72
N THR A 144 4.85 12.78 -5.68
CA THR A 144 3.58 12.66 -4.94
C THR A 144 2.40 12.96 -5.84
N LEU A 145 2.48 14.04 -6.64
CA LEU A 145 1.40 14.42 -7.55
C LEU A 145 1.14 13.33 -8.59
N SER A 146 2.19 12.78 -9.21
CA SER A 146 2.07 11.68 -10.17
C SER A 146 1.47 10.42 -9.50
N ALA A 147 1.92 10.05 -8.31
CA ALA A 147 1.37 8.93 -7.56
C ALA A 147 -0.12 9.14 -7.21
N ALA A 148 -0.52 10.37 -6.88
CA ALA A 148 -1.90 10.72 -6.58
C ALA A 148 -2.80 10.62 -7.82
N GLN A 149 -2.34 11.14 -8.96
CA GLN A 149 -3.03 11.02 -10.24
C GLN A 149 -3.20 9.55 -10.65
N ASN A 150 -2.16 8.73 -10.49
CA ASN A 150 -2.24 7.29 -10.76
C ASN A 150 -3.29 6.60 -9.86
N LEU A 151 -3.34 6.95 -8.57
CA LEU A 151 -4.36 6.42 -7.66
C LEU A 151 -5.77 6.87 -8.05
N ILE A 152 -5.95 8.14 -8.43
CA ILE A 152 -7.25 8.66 -8.91
C ILE A 152 -7.69 7.94 -10.19
N GLN A 153 -6.79 7.64 -11.11
CA GLN A 153 -7.11 6.85 -12.30
C GLN A 153 -7.57 5.43 -11.96
N GLU A 154 -6.92 4.76 -11.01
CA GLU A 154 -7.38 3.44 -10.53
C GLU A 154 -8.74 3.54 -9.84
N LEU A 155 -8.96 4.57 -9.02
CA LEU A 155 -10.25 4.86 -8.41
C LEU A 155 -11.34 5.10 -9.45
N ASN A 156 -11.03 5.76 -10.56
CA ASN A 156 -11.99 6.04 -11.62
C ASN A 156 -12.55 4.76 -12.27
N LYS A 157 -11.79 3.66 -12.26
CA LYS A 157 -12.26 2.35 -12.76
C LYS A 157 -13.29 1.70 -11.83
N VAL A 158 -13.22 1.98 -10.53
CA VAL A 158 -14.06 1.32 -9.50
C VAL A 158 -15.21 2.23 -9.05
N MET A 159 -14.96 3.52 -8.93
CA MET A 159 -15.90 4.54 -8.47
C MET A 159 -15.65 5.90 -9.17
N PRO A 160 -16.17 6.08 -10.40
CA PRO A 160 -15.92 7.27 -11.22
C PRO A 160 -16.31 8.59 -10.55
N VAL A 161 -17.52 8.65 -9.99
CA VAL A 161 -18.05 9.86 -9.32
C VAL A 161 -17.17 10.29 -8.14
N GLY A 162 -16.62 9.30 -7.42
CA GLY A 162 -15.73 9.55 -6.31
C GLY A 162 -14.36 10.05 -6.76
N ALA A 163 -13.81 9.45 -7.83
CA ALA A 163 -12.55 9.86 -8.43
C ALA A 163 -12.62 11.29 -8.99
N GLU A 164 -13.72 11.65 -9.67
CA GLU A 164 -13.93 13.00 -10.19
C GLU A 164 -13.93 14.06 -9.08
N ARG A 165 -14.54 13.75 -7.92
CA ARG A 165 -14.52 14.65 -6.76
C ARG A 165 -13.11 14.85 -6.22
N LEU A 166 -12.29 13.80 -6.18
CA LEU A 166 -10.89 13.91 -5.78
C LEU A 166 -10.08 14.72 -6.79
N GLN A 167 -10.29 14.48 -8.07
CA GLN A 167 -9.63 15.23 -9.14
C GLN A 167 -9.92 16.73 -8.99
N LYS A 168 -11.19 17.11 -8.77
CA LYS A 168 -11.56 18.52 -8.51
C LYS A 168 -10.89 19.10 -7.28
N SER A 169 -10.78 18.35 -6.18
CA SER A 169 -10.05 18.82 -4.99
C SER A 169 -8.56 19.01 -5.29
N LEU A 170 -7.95 18.12 -6.08
CA LEU A 170 -6.55 18.22 -6.48
C LEU A 170 -6.31 19.42 -7.41
N ASP A 171 -7.12 19.58 -8.46
CA ASP A 171 -7.01 20.70 -9.40
C ASP A 171 -7.16 22.03 -8.66
N LYS A 172 -8.12 22.12 -7.74
CA LYS A 172 -8.34 23.32 -6.91
C LYS A 172 -7.13 23.73 -6.09
N ILE A 173 -6.34 22.78 -5.56
CA ILE A 173 -5.12 23.14 -4.81
C ILE A 173 -3.98 23.54 -5.74
N LEU A 174 -3.91 22.97 -6.95
CA LEU A 174 -2.91 23.31 -7.95
C LEU A 174 -3.13 24.73 -8.51
N GLU A 175 -4.38 25.09 -8.76
CA GLU A 175 -4.74 26.46 -9.20
C GLU A 175 -4.37 27.50 -8.14
N LYS A 176 -4.72 27.25 -6.87
CA LYS A 176 -4.41 28.15 -5.76
C LYS A 176 -2.92 28.23 -5.43
N GLY A 177 -2.19 27.14 -5.61
CA GLY A 177 -0.75 27.07 -5.32
C GLY A 177 0.12 27.81 -6.34
N GLY A 178 -0.42 28.16 -7.51
CA GLY A 178 0.30 28.92 -8.55
C GLY A 178 0.24 30.44 -8.41
N GLU A 179 -0.54 30.96 -7.46
CA GLU A 179 -0.72 32.41 -7.24
C GLU A 179 0.21 33.00 -6.15
N GLY A 180 1.16 32.20 -5.63
CA GLY A 180 2.04 32.55 -4.51
C GLY A 180 3.49 32.84 -4.88
#